data_AF-A0A7R9HXI2-F1
#
_entry.id   AF-A0A7R9HXI2-F1
#
_cell.length_a   1.000
_cell.length_b   1.000
_cell.length_c   1.000
_cell.angle_alpha   90.00
_cell.angle_beta   90.00
_cell.angle_gamma   90.00
#
_symmetry.space_group_name_H-M   'P 1'
#
loop_
_entity.id
_entity.type
_entity.pdbx_description
1 polymer ?
#
loop_
_entity_poly.entity_id
_entity_poly.type
_entity_poly.pdbx_seq_one_letter_code
_entity_poly.pdbx_strand_id
1 'polypeptide(L)'
;MASMYRLQQEAPRPKPIRGQRRLSTCPPFYGSEFHGILSQKDAFAFLKEDGAYLVRESGSGNNDFYTLSLRFEGKIKHYKLYYDGQHYVKEKRFDTVDELVADGLVTLYIEEKAGSFIERMHSHNSYEKSPYMTLNRLKRRAVIAQTELPLASKLFLEKEKEIEGRILMVDHEDSPTSSETIDYDKPHNFKTHTFKGLNWCEFCGNFLWGFTAQGVKCEDCGFSAHNKCSEKVPCDCCPDLKQLRGVFGIDLTTLVKAHRTTRPFVVDKCIGEIERRGLEAEGLYRVSGFAEEIENLKMALDRDGEDTDMSPEVYDNINVIAGTLKLYLRLLPIPLITFDTHPALITAAQLKTAEEQKKGMKDALTLLPGAHLNTLKILMEHLNR
;
A
#
# COMPACT_ATOMS: atom_id res chain seq x y z
N MET A 1 7.30 0.07 10.73
CA MET A 1 6.95 0.39 9.32
C MET A 1 5.75 1.35 9.15
N ALA A 2 5.04 1.75 10.22
CA ALA A 2 3.84 2.62 10.16
C ALA A 2 4.07 4.12 10.45
N SER A 3 5.32 4.61 10.47
CA SER A 3 5.61 5.99 10.91
C SER A 3 5.11 7.06 9.93
N MET A 4 5.31 6.88 8.62
CA MET A 4 4.99 7.92 7.62
C MET A 4 3.49 8.14 7.42
N TYR A 5 2.68 7.07 7.45
CA TYR A 5 1.22 7.19 7.37
C TYR A 5 0.67 7.98 8.56
N ARG A 6 1.17 7.69 9.77
CA ARG A 6 0.78 8.41 10.98
C ARG A 6 1.16 9.89 10.90
N LEU A 7 2.37 10.20 10.42
CA LEU A 7 2.80 11.59 10.20
C LEU A 7 1.90 12.35 9.23
N GLN A 8 1.40 11.70 8.16
CA GLN A 8 0.42 12.33 7.27
C GLN A 8 -0.90 12.65 7.98
N GLN A 9 -1.37 11.78 8.89
CA GLN A 9 -2.60 12.03 9.65
C GLN A 9 -2.43 13.15 10.69
N GLU A 10 -1.23 13.30 11.25
CA GLU A 10 -0.88 14.35 12.21
C GLU A 10 -0.58 15.70 11.55
N ALA A 11 -0.38 15.74 10.23
CA ALA A 11 -0.06 16.95 9.50
C ALA A 11 -1.20 18.00 9.60
N PRO A 12 -0.85 19.29 9.70
CA PRO A 12 -1.83 20.37 9.77
C PRO A 12 -2.69 20.41 8.50
N ARG A 13 -3.99 20.65 8.67
CA ARG A 13 -4.96 20.76 7.58
C ARG A 13 -4.95 22.16 6.96
N PRO A 14 -5.25 22.30 5.65
CA PRO A 14 -5.37 23.59 5.00
C PRO A 14 -6.50 24.41 5.65
N LYS A 15 -6.20 25.67 5.98
CA LYS A 15 -7.15 26.64 6.53
C LYS A 15 -7.13 27.90 5.65
N PRO A 16 -7.98 28.01 4.63
CA PRO A 16 -8.02 29.20 3.79
C PRO A 16 -8.49 30.40 4.60
N ILE A 17 -7.69 31.47 4.64
CA ILE A 17 -8.15 32.77 5.12
C ILE A 17 -9.07 33.34 4.05
N ARG A 18 -10.27 33.79 4.45
CA ARG A 18 -11.25 34.33 3.51
C ARG A 18 -11.02 35.83 3.32
N GLY A 19 -10.81 36.24 2.08
CA GLY A 19 -10.78 37.64 1.68
C GLY A 19 -12.14 38.31 1.93
N GLN A 20 -12.11 39.56 2.40
CA GLN A 20 -13.32 40.36 2.58
C GLN A 20 -13.81 40.87 1.22
N ARG A 21 -14.93 40.30 0.75
CA ARG A 21 -15.63 40.55 -0.53
C ARG A 21 -14.89 40.04 -1.77
N ARG A 22 -15.64 39.50 -2.74
CA ARG A 22 -15.14 39.21 -4.09
C ARG A 22 -14.61 40.51 -4.69
N LEU A 23 -13.29 40.65 -4.74
CA LEU A 23 -12.65 41.74 -5.45
C LEU A 23 -12.99 41.61 -6.94
N SER A 24 -13.33 42.71 -7.60
CA SER A 24 -13.56 42.75 -9.05
C SER A 24 -12.32 42.33 -9.86
N THR A 25 -11.14 42.34 -9.23
CA THR A 25 -9.85 41.96 -9.78
C THR A 25 -9.47 40.49 -9.53
N CYS A 26 -10.33 39.70 -8.87
CA CYS A 26 -10.05 38.30 -8.59
C CYS A 26 -10.02 37.47 -9.88
N PRO A 27 -8.88 36.82 -10.21
CA PRO A 27 -8.84 35.91 -11.34
C PRO A 27 -9.87 34.78 -11.18
N PRO A 28 -10.48 34.29 -12.28
CA PRO A 28 -11.59 33.33 -12.21
C PRO A 28 -11.19 31.97 -11.62
N PHE A 29 -9.89 31.68 -11.57
CA PHE A 29 -9.32 30.44 -11.06
C PHE A 29 -8.92 30.51 -9.56
N TYR A 30 -9.08 31.65 -8.89
CA TYR A 30 -8.91 31.73 -7.43
C TYR A 30 -10.24 31.92 -6.71
N GLY A 31 -10.34 31.33 -5.52
CA GLY A 31 -11.53 31.37 -4.68
C GLY A 31 -11.48 32.47 -3.61
N SER A 32 -12.11 32.17 -2.47
CA SER A 32 -12.16 33.08 -1.32
C SER A 32 -10.80 33.33 -0.66
N GLU A 33 -9.79 32.54 -0.98
CA GLU A 33 -8.42 32.64 -0.48
C GLU A 33 -7.62 33.81 -1.09
N PHE A 34 -8.13 34.43 -2.17
CA PHE A 34 -7.47 35.54 -2.85
C PHE A 34 -7.70 36.89 -2.15
N HIS A 35 -6.62 37.62 -1.89
CA HIS A 35 -6.62 38.91 -1.18
C HIS A 35 -6.18 40.11 -2.04
N GLY A 36 -5.99 39.91 -3.35
CA GLY A 36 -5.48 40.97 -4.22
C GLY A 36 -4.04 41.36 -3.89
N ILE A 37 -3.70 42.63 -4.15
CA ILE A 37 -2.39 43.20 -3.84
C ILE A 37 -2.24 43.31 -2.32
N LEU A 38 -1.40 42.47 -1.75
CA LEU A 38 -1.14 42.42 -0.31
C LEU A 38 0.36 42.36 -0.05
N SER A 39 0.84 43.22 0.86
CA SER A 39 2.25 43.21 1.25
C SER A 39 2.58 41.97 2.09
N GLN A 40 3.86 41.59 2.13
CA GLN A 40 4.31 40.49 2.99
C GLN A 40 4.03 40.76 4.48
N LYS A 41 4.12 42.02 4.91
CA LYS A 41 3.86 42.42 6.31
C LYS A 41 2.38 42.27 6.65
N ASP A 42 1.49 42.65 5.75
CA ASP A 42 0.05 42.55 5.97
C ASP A 42 -0.40 41.08 5.97
N ALA A 43 0.19 40.25 5.10
CA ALA A 43 -0.05 38.81 5.11
C ALA A 43 0.29 38.16 6.47
N PHE A 44 1.30 38.66 7.18
CA PHE A 44 1.66 38.17 8.52
C PHE A 44 0.54 38.40 9.55
N ALA A 45 -0.21 39.50 9.44
CA ALA A 45 -1.29 39.82 10.36
C ALA A 45 -2.50 38.85 10.24
N PHE A 46 -2.72 38.29 9.05
CA PHE A 46 -3.80 37.36 8.77
C PHE A 46 -3.46 35.90 9.13
N LEU A 47 -2.20 35.51 8.97
CA LEU A 47 -1.74 34.13 9.16
C LEU A 47 -1.36 33.84 10.62
N LYS A 48 -2.38 33.55 11.44
CA LYS A 48 -2.22 33.35 12.90
C LYS A 48 -1.99 31.90 13.31
N GLU A 49 -2.63 30.94 12.64
CA GLU A 49 -2.57 29.51 12.98
C GLU A 49 -1.79 28.71 11.94
N ASP A 50 -1.21 27.59 12.36
CA ASP A 50 -0.56 26.67 11.42
C ASP A 50 -1.60 26.02 10.49
N GLY A 51 -1.23 25.89 9.22
CA GLY A 51 -2.12 25.50 8.13
C GLY A 51 -2.91 26.68 7.53
N ALA A 52 -2.88 27.87 8.14
CA ALA A 52 -3.50 29.06 7.57
C ALA A 52 -2.78 29.47 6.28
N TYR A 53 -3.55 29.80 5.24
CA TYR A 53 -3.00 30.25 3.97
C TYR A 53 -3.86 31.30 3.27
N LEU A 54 -3.22 32.07 2.39
CA LEU A 54 -3.86 33.02 1.48
C LEU A 54 -3.08 33.14 0.18
N VAL A 55 -3.77 33.57 -0.87
CA VAL A 55 -3.16 33.93 -2.15
C VAL A 55 -3.16 35.44 -2.28
N ARG A 56 -2.01 36.00 -2.63
CA ARG A 56 -1.84 37.43 -2.88
C ARG A 56 -1.17 37.67 -4.21
N GLU A 57 -1.49 38.81 -4.80
CA GLU A 57 -0.78 39.33 -5.95
C GLU A 57 0.53 40.00 -5.47
N SER A 58 1.64 39.59 -6.05
CA SER A 58 2.96 40.14 -5.84
C SER A 58 3.45 40.70 -7.16
N GLY A 59 3.49 42.02 -7.28
CA GLY A 59 4.00 42.70 -8.47
C GLY A 59 4.43 44.11 -8.09
N SER A 60 5.56 44.54 -8.64
CA SER A 60 5.96 45.94 -8.67
C SER A 60 6.55 46.19 -10.07
N GLY A 61 5.70 46.56 -11.01
CA GLY A 61 6.04 46.74 -12.43
C GLY A 61 5.36 45.76 -13.39
N ASN A 62 5.96 45.56 -14.58
CA ASN A 62 5.34 44.98 -15.79
C ASN A 62 5.10 43.45 -15.79
N ASN A 63 5.13 42.76 -14.65
CA ASN A 63 4.94 41.31 -14.59
C ASN A 63 4.29 40.86 -13.27
N ASP A 64 2.96 40.94 -13.23
CA ASP A 64 2.17 40.52 -12.08
C ASP A 64 2.24 39.01 -11.89
N PHE A 65 2.60 38.55 -10.69
CA PHE A 65 2.59 37.13 -10.35
C PHE A 65 1.88 36.87 -9.03
N TYR A 66 1.32 35.68 -8.89
CA TYR A 66 0.61 35.28 -7.67
C TYR A 66 1.55 34.58 -6.69
N THR A 67 1.32 34.80 -5.41
CA THR A 67 2.10 34.23 -4.32
C THR A 67 1.18 33.59 -3.29
N LEU A 68 1.37 32.30 -3.04
CA LEU A 68 0.81 31.59 -1.89
C LEU A 68 1.62 31.95 -0.65
N SER A 69 0.95 32.45 0.38
CA SER A 69 1.53 32.66 1.70
C SER A 69 0.88 31.68 2.68
N LEU A 70 1.69 30.83 3.29
CA LEU A 70 1.26 29.71 4.14
C LEU A 70 2.00 29.77 5.46
N ARG A 71 1.31 29.52 6.57
CA ARG A 71 1.93 29.36 7.89
C ARG A 71 2.14 27.90 8.25
N PHE A 72 3.35 27.57 8.68
CA PHE A 72 3.75 26.23 9.09
C PHE A 72 4.83 26.30 10.18
N GLU A 73 4.62 25.61 11.31
CA GLU A 73 5.52 25.55 12.47
C GLU A 73 5.95 26.96 12.93
N GLY A 74 4.96 27.86 13.04
CA GLY A 74 5.17 29.24 13.48
C GLY A 74 5.86 30.18 12.48
N LYS A 75 6.28 29.68 11.31
CA LYS A 75 6.94 30.46 10.25
C LYS A 75 5.99 30.64 9.06
N ILE A 76 6.12 31.76 8.37
CA ILE A 76 5.39 32.00 7.11
C ILE A 76 6.31 31.69 5.94
N LYS A 77 5.84 30.85 5.03
CA LYS A 77 6.50 30.50 3.78
C LYS A 77 5.74 31.13 2.61
N HIS A 78 6.50 31.67 1.66
CA HIS A 78 5.96 32.28 0.45
C HIS A 78 6.39 31.47 -0.77
N TYR A 79 5.41 31.11 -1.59
CA TYR A 79 5.62 30.31 -2.80
C TYR A 79 5.02 31.03 -4.00
N LYS A 80 5.79 31.16 -5.08
CA LYS A 80 5.25 31.66 -6.34
C LYS A 80 4.28 30.62 -6.92
N LEU A 81 3.06 31.05 -7.20
CA LEU A 81 2.02 30.20 -7.79
C LEU A 81 2.00 30.39 -9.30
N TYR A 82 1.81 29.28 -9.99
CA TYR A 82 1.62 29.21 -11.43
C TYR A 82 0.30 28.52 -11.76
N TYR A 83 -0.22 28.81 -12.94
CA TYR A 83 -1.49 28.27 -13.43
C TYR A 83 -1.41 28.03 -14.93
N ASP A 84 -1.60 26.78 -15.35
CA ASP A 84 -1.64 26.33 -16.76
C ASP A 84 -2.95 25.58 -17.08
N GLY A 85 -4.01 25.88 -16.32
CA GLY A 85 -5.25 25.09 -16.25
C GLY A 85 -5.37 24.35 -14.91
N GLN A 86 -4.24 24.05 -14.28
CA GLN A 86 -4.13 23.54 -12.92
C GLN A 86 -3.16 24.40 -12.10
N HIS A 87 -3.30 24.39 -10.78
CA HIS A 87 -2.43 25.13 -9.86
C HIS A 87 -1.16 24.36 -9.56
N TYR A 88 -0.01 25.04 -9.52
CA TYR A 88 1.26 24.44 -9.11
C TYR A 88 2.27 25.43 -8.55
N VAL A 89 3.16 24.90 -7.72
CA VAL A 89 4.39 25.59 -7.22
C VAL A 89 5.66 24.92 -7.76
N LYS A 90 5.61 23.60 -8.00
CA LYS A 90 6.72 22.78 -8.51
C LYS A 90 6.21 21.89 -9.65
N GLU A 91 6.46 20.59 -9.57
CA GLU A 91 6.10 19.61 -10.61
C GLU A 91 4.63 19.18 -10.52
N LYS A 92 4.13 18.96 -9.30
CA LYS A 92 2.74 18.50 -9.09
C LYS A 92 1.71 19.56 -9.49
N ARG A 93 0.68 19.12 -10.19
CA ARG A 93 -0.48 19.90 -10.63
C ARG A 93 -1.71 19.55 -9.79
N PHE A 94 -2.54 20.53 -9.47
CA PHE A 94 -3.72 20.40 -8.61
C PHE A 94 -4.91 21.16 -9.18
N ASP A 95 -6.12 20.65 -8.96
CA ASP A 95 -7.34 21.28 -9.48
C ASP A 95 -7.73 22.51 -8.65
N THR A 96 -7.37 22.53 -7.37
CA THR A 96 -7.61 23.66 -6.47
C THR A 96 -6.36 24.04 -5.69
N VAL A 97 -6.30 25.31 -5.25
CA VAL A 97 -5.24 25.77 -4.33
C VAL A 97 -5.31 25.02 -2.99
N ASP A 98 -6.51 24.62 -2.54
CA ASP A 98 -6.68 23.88 -1.29
C ASP A 98 -5.99 22.52 -1.33
N GLU A 99 -6.15 21.76 -2.42
CA GLU A 99 -5.46 20.49 -2.63
C GLU A 99 -3.94 20.65 -2.67
N LEU A 100 -3.46 21.69 -3.36
CA LEU A 100 -2.04 22.04 -3.40
C LEU A 100 -1.50 22.30 -2.00
N VAL A 101 -2.22 23.07 -1.19
CA VAL A 101 -1.83 23.39 0.19
C VAL A 101 -1.92 22.15 1.09
N ALA A 102 -2.94 21.31 0.92
CA ALA A 102 -3.07 20.05 1.67
C ALA A 102 -1.86 19.13 1.43
N ASP A 103 -1.50 18.89 0.16
CA ASP A 103 -0.35 18.06 -0.21
C ASP A 103 0.97 18.70 0.24
N GLY A 104 1.07 20.03 0.11
CA GLY A 104 2.22 20.81 0.56
C GLY A 104 2.45 20.75 2.07
N LEU A 105 1.39 20.88 2.89
CA LEU A 105 1.47 20.81 4.35
C LEU A 105 1.89 19.41 4.82
N VAL A 106 1.33 18.35 4.22
CA VAL A 106 1.76 16.97 4.48
C VAL A 106 3.24 16.78 4.15
N THR A 107 3.66 17.26 2.98
CA THR A 107 5.08 17.17 2.55
C THR A 107 5.99 17.89 3.53
N LEU A 108 5.67 19.14 3.90
CA LEU A 108 6.43 19.92 4.86
C LEU A 108 6.50 19.25 6.24
N TYR A 109 5.39 18.69 6.71
CA TYR A 109 5.32 18.02 8.02
C TYR A 109 6.18 16.75 8.06
N ILE A 110 6.08 15.93 7.02
CA ILE A 110 6.86 14.69 6.91
C ILE A 110 8.37 14.99 6.77
N GLU A 111 8.74 15.99 5.97
CA GLU A 111 10.14 16.42 5.82
C GLU A 111 10.72 16.95 7.15
N GLU A 112 9.95 17.73 7.91
CA GLU A 112 10.38 18.27 9.21
C GLU A 112 10.55 17.17 10.27
N LYS A 113 9.55 16.28 10.41
CA LYS A 113 9.57 15.25 11.47
C LYS A 113 10.44 14.04 11.12
N ALA A 114 10.65 13.76 9.83
CA ALA A 114 11.29 12.52 9.40
C ALA A 114 12.32 12.69 8.26
N GLY A 115 12.83 13.90 8.01
CA GLY A 115 13.83 14.16 6.96
C GLY A 115 15.04 13.22 7.00
N SER A 116 15.65 13.04 8.18
CA SER A 116 16.79 12.13 8.37
C SER A 116 16.45 10.65 8.08
N PHE A 117 15.21 10.24 8.37
CA PHE A 117 14.73 8.91 8.04
C PHE A 117 14.52 8.77 6.53
N ILE A 118 13.97 9.78 5.85
CA ILE A 118 13.73 9.75 4.39
C ILE A 118 15.05 9.63 3.62
N GLU A 119 16.10 10.32 4.06
CA GLU A 119 17.45 10.18 3.47
C GLU A 119 18.02 8.77 3.66
N ARG A 120 17.89 8.20 4.86
CA ARG A 120 18.31 6.82 5.16
C ARG A 120 17.49 5.79 4.40
N MET A 121 16.19 6.02 4.25
CA MET A 121 15.25 5.15 3.54
C MET A 121 15.66 4.94 2.09
N HIS A 122 16.17 5.99 1.42
CA HIS A 122 16.63 5.84 0.05
C HIS A 122 18.01 5.16 -0.03
N SER A 123 18.90 5.40 0.94
CA SER A 123 20.31 4.99 0.87
C SER A 123 20.60 3.58 1.39
N HIS A 124 19.85 3.09 2.38
CA HIS A 124 20.16 1.83 3.07
C HIS A 124 19.36 0.62 2.58
N ASN A 125 18.35 0.83 1.73
CA ASN A 125 17.53 -0.26 1.21
C ASN A 125 18.20 -0.88 -0.02
N SER A 126 18.46 -2.19 0.03
CA SER A 126 18.83 -2.98 -1.15
C SER A 126 17.57 -3.49 -1.83
N TYR A 127 17.52 -3.35 -3.16
CA TYR A 127 16.46 -3.89 -4.00
C TYR A 127 16.23 -5.38 -3.75
N GLU A 128 17.29 -6.16 -3.57
CA GLU A 128 17.25 -7.62 -3.37
C GLU A 128 16.53 -8.01 -2.08
N LYS A 129 16.54 -7.12 -1.08
CA LYS A 129 15.89 -7.28 0.22
C LYS A 129 14.53 -6.58 0.29
N SER A 130 14.08 -6.00 -0.83
CA SER A 130 12.79 -5.31 -0.87
C SER A 130 11.63 -6.31 -0.71
N PRO A 131 10.48 -5.86 -0.16
CA PRO A 131 9.25 -6.64 -0.18
C PRO A 131 8.91 -7.12 -1.60
N TYR A 132 9.17 -6.27 -2.61
CA TYR A 132 9.00 -6.64 -4.01
C TYR A 132 9.86 -7.84 -4.41
N MET A 133 11.18 -7.83 -4.18
CA MET A 133 12.04 -8.92 -4.63
C MET A 133 11.84 -10.21 -3.84
N THR A 134 11.49 -10.12 -2.57
CA THR A 134 11.08 -11.29 -1.78
C THR A 134 9.86 -11.98 -2.41
N LEU A 135 8.86 -11.19 -2.81
CA LEU A 135 7.63 -11.70 -3.44
C LEU A 135 7.84 -12.11 -4.91
N ASN A 136 8.68 -11.39 -5.66
CA ASN A 136 8.86 -11.61 -7.10
C ASN A 136 9.92 -12.61 -7.48
N ARG A 137 10.88 -12.93 -6.60
CA ARG A 137 11.81 -14.05 -6.85
C ARG A 137 11.04 -15.36 -7.06
N LEU A 138 9.94 -15.54 -6.33
CA LEU A 138 9.07 -16.71 -6.41
C LEU A 138 8.12 -16.64 -7.61
N LYS A 139 7.50 -15.48 -7.87
CA LYS A 139 6.68 -15.27 -9.09
C LYS A 139 7.51 -15.45 -10.37
N ARG A 140 8.75 -14.95 -10.41
CA ARG A 140 9.69 -15.20 -11.52
C ARG A 140 10.00 -16.68 -11.68
N ARG A 141 10.30 -17.40 -10.59
CA ARG A 141 10.51 -18.86 -10.65
C ARG A 141 9.30 -19.60 -11.20
N ALA A 142 8.08 -19.23 -10.80
CA ALA A 142 6.86 -19.84 -11.31
C ALA A 142 6.61 -19.53 -12.80
N VAL A 143 6.95 -18.33 -13.28
CA VAL A 143 6.89 -17.98 -14.70
C VAL A 143 7.95 -18.75 -15.50
N ILE A 144 9.19 -18.82 -14.99
CA ILE A 144 10.29 -19.56 -15.62
C ILE A 144 9.98 -21.07 -15.69
N ALA A 145 9.47 -21.65 -14.60
CA ALA A 145 9.04 -23.05 -14.55
C ALA A 145 7.90 -23.37 -15.53
N GLN A 146 7.05 -22.39 -15.86
CA GLN A 146 6.01 -22.53 -16.89
C GLN A 146 6.57 -22.45 -18.31
N THR A 147 7.62 -21.66 -18.55
CA THR A 147 8.31 -21.59 -19.85
C THR A 147 9.27 -22.76 -20.10
N GLU A 148 9.77 -23.41 -19.05
CA GLU A 148 10.68 -24.56 -19.14
C GLU A 148 9.98 -25.92 -19.28
N LEU A 149 8.64 -25.99 -19.30
CA LEU A 149 7.94 -27.18 -19.79
C LEU A 149 8.22 -27.30 -21.31
N PRO A 150 9.00 -28.30 -21.76
CA PRO A 150 9.36 -28.37 -23.16
C PRO A 150 8.09 -28.56 -24.00
N LEU A 151 8.02 -27.78 -25.08
CA LEU A 151 7.02 -27.85 -26.16
C LEU A 151 6.84 -29.28 -26.72
N ALA A 152 7.74 -30.21 -26.38
CA ALA A 152 7.69 -31.64 -26.73
C ALA A 152 6.66 -32.47 -25.93
N SER A 153 6.14 -31.99 -24.79
CA SER A 153 5.20 -32.80 -23.97
C SER A 153 3.74 -32.77 -24.46
N LYS A 154 3.44 -32.10 -25.57
CA LYS A 154 2.10 -32.13 -26.20
C LYS A 154 1.91 -33.26 -27.23
N LEU A 155 2.92 -34.09 -27.49
CA LEU A 155 2.85 -35.18 -28.49
C LEU A 155 3.10 -36.59 -27.95
N PHE A 156 3.28 -36.77 -26.64
CA PHE A 156 3.44 -38.09 -26.02
C PHE A 156 2.41 -38.29 -24.92
N LEU A 157 1.13 -38.25 -25.29
CA LEU A 157 0.05 -38.76 -24.46
C LEU A 157 -0.73 -39.83 -25.22
N GLU A 158 -0.03 -40.81 -25.77
CA GLU A 158 -0.61 -42.06 -26.26
C GLU A 158 0.49 -43.14 -26.29
N LYS A 159 0.25 -44.24 -25.54
CA LYS A 159 1.14 -45.39 -25.23
C LYS A 159 2.16 -45.14 -24.11
N GLU A 160 2.31 -45.98 -23.09
CA GLU A 160 1.80 -47.32 -22.80
C GLU A 160 1.89 -47.56 -21.26
N LYS A 161 1.11 -48.52 -20.78
CA LYS A 161 1.19 -49.08 -19.42
C LYS A 161 2.43 -49.98 -19.29
N GLU A 162 2.79 -50.25 -18.03
CA GLU A 162 3.70 -51.29 -17.50
C GLU A 162 5.19 -50.93 -17.39
N ILE A 163 5.69 -50.79 -16.15
CA ILE A 163 6.54 -51.79 -15.48
C ILE A 163 6.88 -51.29 -14.05
N GLU A 164 6.86 -52.22 -13.10
CA GLU A 164 7.10 -52.07 -11.67
C GLU A 164 8.52 -51.64 -11.28
N GLY A 165 8.61 -50.88 -10.18
CA GLY A 165 9.54 -51.13 -9.06
C GLY A 165 11.02 -50.72 -9.21
N ARG A 166 11.43 -49.68 -8.48
CA ARG A 166 12.52 -49.73 -7.47
C ARG A 166 12.80 -48.35 -6.85
N ILE A 167 12.75 -48.34 -5.52
CA ILE A 167 13.39 -47.37 -4.64
C ILE A 167 14.89 -47.30 -4.96
N LEU A 168 15.46 -46.09 -5.06
CA LEU A 168 16.75 -45.74 -4.46
C LEU A 168 16.85 -44.21 -4.26
N MET A 169 17.08 -43.83 -3.00
CA MET A 169 17.68 -42.56 -2.60
C MET A 169 19.10 -42.48 -3.15
N VAL A 170 19.52 -41.33 -3.68
CA VAL A 170 20.93 -40.97 -3.82
C VAL A 170 21.08 -39.47 -3.57
N ASP A 171 21.83 -39.15 -2.51
CA ASP A 171 22.41 -37.86 -2.20
C ASP A 171 23.41 -37.45 -3.30
N HIS A 172 23.39 -36.19 -3.76
CA HIS A 172 24.61 -35.59 -4.31
C HIS A 172 24.72 -34.08 -4.11
N GLU A 173 25.90 -33.72 -3.63
CA GLU A 173 26.44 -32.41 -3.30
C GLU A 173 26.69 -31.51 -4.53
N ASP A 174 27.01 -30.26 -4.22
CA ASP A 174 27.22 -29.07 -5.04
C ASP A 174 27.99 -29.17 -6.38
N SER A 175 27.57 -28.26 -7.29
CA SER A 175 28.32 -27.50 -8.31
C SER A 175 28.27 -27.98 -9.79
N PRO A 176 28.55 -27.08 -10.77
CA PRO A 176 27.63 -26.09 -11.29
C PRO A 176 27.36 -26.35 -12.78
N THR A 177 26.11 -26.65 -13.15
CA THR A 177 25.69 -26.58 -14.56
C THR A 177 25.02 -25.23 -14.76
N SER A 178 25.77 -24.30 -15.37
CA SER A 178 25.25 -23.05 -15.90
C SER A 178 24.21 -23.38 -16.98
N SER A 179 22.93 -23.47 -16.60
CA SER A 179 21.90 -23.09 -17.56
C SER A 179 22.09 -21.59 -17.75
N GLU A 180 22.53 -21.20 -18.95
CA GLU A 180 22.55 -19.79 -19.33
C GLU A 180 21.09 -19.32 -19.40
N THR A 181 20.52 -18.93 -18.25
CA THR A 181 19.30 -18.15 -18.22
C THR A 181 19.65 -16.85 -18.92
N ILE A 182 19.09 -16.63 -20.12
CA ILE A 182 19.24 -15.37 -20.83
C ILE A 182 18.57 -14.29 -19.96
N ASP A 183 19.37 -13.57 -19.19
CA ASP A 183 18.91 -12.50 -18.30
C ASP A 183 18.61 -11.29 -19.19
N TYR A 184 17.33 -11.12 -19.53
CA TYR A 184 16.89 -9.99 -20.32
C TYR A 184 16.82 -8.75 -19.43
N ASP A 185 17.81 -7.87 -19.56
CA ASP A 185 17.79 -6.53 -18.98
C ASP A 185 16.67 -5.69 -19.61
N LYS A 186 15.50 -5.65 -18.97
CA LYS A 186 14.38 -4.79 -19.36
C LYS A 186 14.22 -3.67 -18.33
N PRO A 187 14.44 -2.39 -18.69
CA PRO A 187 14.14 -1.29 -17.80
C PRO A 187 12.64 -1.19 -17.50
N HIS A 188 12.31 -0.67 -16.33
CA HIS A 188 10.93 -0.38 -15.95
C HIS A 188 10.45 0.91 -16.61
N ASN A 189 9.24 0.90 -17.18
CA ASN A 189 8.58 2.09 -17.74
C ASN A 189 7.79 2.83 -16.65
N PHE A 190 8.50 3.55 -15.79
CA PHE A 190 7.89 4.31 -14.69
C PHE A 190 7.19 5.57 -15.17
N LYS A 191 5.93 5.75 -14.75
CA LYS A 191 5.21 7.02 -14.89
C LYS A 191 4.68 7.49 -13.55
N THR A 192 4.67 8.81 -13.35
CA THR A 192 4.05 9.43 -12.19
C THR A 192 2.59 9.00 -12.10
N HIS A 193 2.17 8.56 -10.91
CA HIS A 193 0.86 7.98 -10.70
C HIS A 193 0.22 8.51 -9.42
N THR A 194 -1.06 8.87 -9.50
CA THR A 194 -1.88 9.19 -8.33
C THR A 194 -2.56 7.93 -7.85
N PHE A 195 -2.11 7.42 -6.71
CA PHE A 195 -2.64 6.19 -6.15
C PHE A 195 -3.94 6.48 -5.39
N LYS A 196 -4.98 5.69 -5.69
CA LYS A 196 -6.24 5.73 -4.95
C LYS A 196 -6.09 4.92 -3.67
N GLY A 197 -6.43 5.51 -2.53
CA GLY A 197 -6.29 4.87 -1.22
C GLY A 197 -4.84 4.86 -0.73
N LEU A 198 -4.57 4.03 0.29
CA LEU A 198 -3.27 3.98 0.94
C LEU A 198 -2.37 2.99 0.20
N ASN A 199 -1.17 3.44 -0.18
CA ASN A 199 -0.25 2.67 -1.01
C ASN A 199 1.17 2.77 -0.45
N TRP A 200 1.96 1.71 -0.66
CA TRP A 200 3.32 1.59 -0.15
C TRP A 200 4.29 1.36 -1.30
N CYS A 201 5.51 1.86 -1.11
CA CYS A 201 6.60 1.67 -2.05
C CYS A 201 7.11 0.23 -1.94
N GLU A 202 7.09 -0.49 -3.05
CA GLU A 202 7.49 -1.90 -3.11
C GLU A 202 9.02 -2.06 -3.00
N PHE A 203 9.79 -0.98 -3.22
CA PHE A 203 11.24 -0.94 -3.01
C PHE A 203 11.62 -0.85 -1.52
N CYS A 204 11.13 0.18 -0.81
CA CYS A 204 11.55 0.47 0.56
C CYS A 204 10.56 -0.01 1.64
N GLY A 205 9.38 -0.51 1.25
CA GLY A 205 8.31 -0.94 2.16
C GLY A 205 7.62 0.18 2.94
N ASN A 206 7.93 1.46 2.65
CA ASN A 206 7.36 2.60 3.35
C ASN A 206 6.20 3.24 2.57
N PHE A 207 5.35 3.96 3.28
CA PHE A 207 4.14 4.61 2.75
C PHE A 207 4.46 5.64 1.66
N LEU A 208 3.64 5.69 0.61
CA LEU A 208 3.65 6.71 -0.45
C LEU A 208 2.76 7.88 0.01
N TRP A 209 3.37 8.90 0.60
CA TRP A 209 2.65 10.04 1.18
C TRP A 209 2.20 11.08 0.15
N GLY A 210 1.22 11.88 0.52
CA GLY A 210 0.58 12.89 -0.31
C GLY A 210 -0.78 12.44 -0.87
N PHE A 211 -1.47 13.37 -1.51
CA PHE A 211 -2.81 13.17 -2.07
C PHE A 211 -2.79 13.01 -3.60
N THR A 212 -1.80 13.62 -4.26
CA THR A 212 -1.64 13.57 -5.71
C THR A 212 -0.20 13.24 -6.05
N ALA A 213 0.01 12.41 -7.07
CA ALA A 213 1.34 12.03 -7.57
C ALA A 213 2.30 11.60 -6.43
N GLN A 214 1.86 10.65 -5.59
CA GLN A 214 2.62 10.19 -4.41
C GLN A 214 3.91 9.44 -4.79
N GLY A 215 3.96 8.92 -6.01
CA GLY A 215 5.12 8.21 -6.54
C GLY A 215 4.94 7.85 -8.00
N VAL A 216 5.68 6.85 -8.44
CA VAL A 216 5.62 6.29 -9.78
C VAL A 216 5.11 4.87 -9.78
N LYS A 217 4.51 4.49 -10.90
CA LYS A 217 4.09 3.13 -11.19
C LYS A 217 4.63 2.72 -12.55
N CYS A 218 5.23 1.54 -12.64
CA CYS A 218 5.64 0.95 -13.90
C CYS A 218 4.39 0.52 -14.67
N GLU A 219 4.23 0.98 -15.92
CA GLU A 219 3.09 0.61 -16.76
C GLU A 219 3.12 -0.87 -17.19
N ASP A 220 4.31 -1.45 -17.25
CA ASP A 220 4.54 -2.79 -17.78
C ASP A 220 4.31 -3.85 -16.71
N CYS A 221 5.02 -3.80 -15.58
CA CYS A 221 4.92 -4.80 -14.49
C CYS A 221 4.04 -4.35 -13.32
N GLY A 222 3.71 -3.06 -13.23
CA GLY A 222 2.94 -2.51 -12.12
C GLY A 222 3.76 -2.18 -10.86
N PHE A 223 5.08 -2.29 -10.86
CA PHE A 223 5.93 -1.89 -9.72
C PHE A 223 5.63 -0.47 -9.28
N SER A 224 5.36 -0.27 -7.99
CA SER A 224 5.00 1.03 -7.39
C SER A 224 6.08 1.47 -6.43
N ALA A 225 6.60 2.69 -6.59
CA ALA A 225 7.65 3.22 -5.73
C ALA A 225 7.65 4.73 -5.62
N HIS A 226 8.40 5.26 -4.64
CA HIS A 226 8.74 6.69 -4.61
C HIS A 226 9.61 7.02 -5.83
N ASN A 227 9.54 8.28 -6.32
CA ASN A 227 10.37 8.75 -7.44
C ASN A 227 11.87 8.49 -7.21
N LYS A 228 12.38 8.74 -6.00
CA LYS A 228 13.79 8.47 -5.64
C LYS A 228 14.10 6.98 -5.49
N CYS A 229 13.10 6.16 -5.16
CA CYS A 229 13.27 4.71 -5.07
C CYS A 229 13.34 4.09 -6.47
N SER A 230 12.54 4.58 -7.43
CA SER A 230 12.55 4.04 -8.80
C SER A 230 13.89 4.20 -9.52
N GLU A 231 14.67 5.24 -9.20
CA GLU A 231 16.02 5.43 -9.75
C GLU A 231 17.01 4.34 -9.32
N LYS A 232 16.69 3.59 -8.26
CA LYS A 232 17.54 2.53 -7.68
C LYS A 232 17.06 1.13 -8.02
N VAL A 233 15.96 1.00 -8.77
CA VAL A 233 15.41 -0.27 -9.19
C VAL A 233 16.23 -0.77 -10.40
N PRO A 234 16.81 -1.98 -10.36
CA PRO A 234 17.50 -2.59 -11.50
C PRO A 234 16.62 -2.76 -12.74
N CYS A 235 17.25 -3.00 -13.89
CA CYS A 235 16.58 -3.20 -15.18
C CYS A 235 16.04 -4.62 -15.33
N ASP A 236 15.26 -5.10 -14.38
CA ASP A 236 14.76 -6.48 -14.33
C ASP A 236 13.23 -6.56 -14.55
N CYS A 237 12.63 -5.60 -15.25
CA CYS A 237 11.18 -5.49 -15.38
C CYS A 237 10.55 -6.75 -16.01
N CYS A 238 9.61 -7.38 -15.29
CA CYS A 238 8.85 -8.54 -15.78
C CYS A 238 7.37 -8.15 -15.94
N PRO A 239 6.90 -7.86 -17.18
CA PRO A 239 5.52 -7.41 -17.43
C PRO A 239 4.44 -8.42 -17.00
N ASP A 240 4.74 -9.72 -17.06
CA ASP A 240 3.79 -10.79 -16.69
C ASP A 240 3.39 -10.73 -15.21
N LEU A 241 4.19 -10.07 -14.35
CA LEU A 241 3.83 -9.78 -12.96
C LEU A 241 2.59 -8.88 -12.82
N LYS A 242 2.24 -8.09 -13.85
CA LYS A 242 1.03 -7.27 -13.86
C LYS A 242 -0.24 -8.11 -13.83
N GLN A 243 -0.20 -9.30 -14.43
CA GLN A 243 -1.30 -10.29 -14.37
C GLN A 243 -1.33 -11.02 -13.02
N LEU A 244 -0.19 -11.12 -12.34
CA LEU A 244 -0.06 -11.70 -10.99
C LEU A 244 -0.26 -10.67 -9.86
N ARG A 245 -0.90 -9.52 -10.12
CA ARG A 245 -1.33 -8.59 -9.07
C ARG A 245 -2.47 -9.23 -8.29
N GLY A 246 -2.08 -10.06 -7.33
CA GLY A 246 -2.99 -10.83 -6.52
C GLY A 246 -3.60 -10.03 -5.38
N VAL A 247 -3.93 -10.75 -4.31
CA VAL A 247 -4.84 -10.32 -3.25
C VAL A 247 -4.12 -10.08 -1.92
N PHE A 248 -2.90 -10.61 -1.79
CA PHE A 248 -2.05 -10.39 -0.62
C PHE A 248 -1.31 -9.06 -0.68
N GLY A 249 -1.13 -8.39 0.46
CA GLY A 249 -0.38 -7.13 0.54
C GLY A 249 -1.16 -5.88 0.07
N ILE A 250 -2.44 -6.03 -0.28
CA ILE A 250 -3.33 -4.92 -0.64
C ILE A 250 -4.11 -4.46 0.60
N ASP A 251 -4.35 -3.15 0.71
CA ASP A 251 -5.22 -2.59 1.74
C ASP A 251 -6.61 -3.25 1.71
N LEU A 252 -7.09 -3.66 2.90
CA LEU A 252 -8.32 -4.42 3.05
C LEU A 252 -9.54 -3.68 2.49
N THR A 253 -9.65 -2.38 2.77
CA THR A 253 -10.75 -1.54 2.28
C THR A 253 -10.71 -1.40 0.77
N THR A 254 -9.50 -1.26 0.21
CA THR A 254 -9.27 -1.14 -1.23
C THR A 254 -9.66 -2.42 -1.96
N LEU A 255 -9.25 -3.58 -1.45
CA LEU A 255 -9.59 -4.88 -2.03
C LEU A 255 -11.10 -5.11 -2.04
N VAL A 256 -11.77 -4.93 -0.90
CA VAL A 256 -13.22 -5.13 -0.76
C VAL A 256 -14.01 -4.20 -1.70
N LYS A 257 -13.58 -2.95 -1.85
CA LYS A 257 -14.20 -2.01 -2.81
C LYS A 257 -14.00 -2.42 -4.26
N ALA A 258 -12.80 -2.89 -4.62
CA ALA A 258 -12.48 -3.32 -5.98
C ALA A 258 -13.33 -4.53 -6.42
N HIS A 259 -13.48 -5.50 -5.52
CA HIS A 259 -14.26 -6.72 -5.78
C HIS A 259 -15.76 -6.56 -5.49
N ARG A 260 -16.21 -5.40 -4.98
CA ARG A 260 -17.61 -5.12 -4.60
C ARG A 260 -18.18 -6.15 -3.61
N THR A 261 -17.34 -6.64 -2.72
CA THR A 261 -17.73 -7.58 -1.66
C THR A 261 -17.86 -6.86 -0.32
N THR A 262 -18.17 -7.58 0.75
CA THR A 262 -18.17 -7.03 2.12
C THR A 262 -16.89 -7.36 2.90
N ARG A 263 -16.13 -8.35 2.40
CA ARG A 263 -14.87 -8.88 2.94
C ARG A 263 -14.09 -9.66 1.86
N PRO A 264 -12.81 -9.98 2.08
CA PRO A 264 -11.98 -10.67 1.09
C PRO A 264 -12.36 -12.14 0.93
N PHE A 265 -12.40 -12.63 -0.32
CA PHE A 265 -12.66 -14.04 -0.60
C PHE A 265 -11.62 -14.96 0.05
N VAL A 266 -10.35 -14.53 0.19
CA VAL A 266 -9.29 -15.31 0.85
C VAL A 266 -9.69 -15.70 2.27
N VAL A 267 -10.34 -14.78 2.99
CA VAL A 267 -10.81 -15.03 4.36
C VAL A 267 -11.94 -16.05 4.36
N ASP A 268 -12.95 -15.85 3.51
CA ASP A 268 -14.09 -16.78 3.40
C ASP A 268 -13.66 -18.19 2.98
N LYS A 269 -12.79 -18.28 1.96
CA LYS A 269 -12.35 -19.55 1.38
C LYS A 269 -11.48 -20.33 2.39
N CYS A 270 -10.54 -19.67 3.05
CA CYS A 270 -9.71 -20.31 4.08
C CYS A 270 -10.53 -20.73 5.30
N ILE A 271 -11.41 -19.85 5.81
CA ILE A 271 -12.28 -20.19 6.94
C ILE A 271 -13.19 -21.37 6.58
N GLY A 272 -13.85 -21.34 5.43
CA GLY A 272 -14.74 -22.40 5.00
C GLY A 272 -14.05 -23.76 4.93
N GLU A 273 -12.82 -23.80 4.42
CA GLU A 273 -12.05 -25.04 4.32
C GLU A 273 -11.55 -25.53 5.69
N ILE A 274 -11.15 -24.62 6.58
CA ILE A 274 -10.78 -24.96 7.97
C ILE A 274 -12.00 -25.46 8.75
N GLU A 275 -13.17 -24.84 8.59
CA GLU A 275 -14.40 -25.31 9.24
C GLU A 275 -14.85 -26.67 8.71
N ARG A 276 -14.61 -26.95 7.42
CA ARG A 276 -15.02 -28.20 6.77
C ARG A 276 -14.28 -29.43 7.26
N ARG A 277 -12.98 -29.31 7.57
CA ARG A 277 -12.13 -30.48 7.93
C ARG A 277 -11.10 -30.26 9.04
N GLY A 278 -10.99 -29.04 9.56
CA GLY A 278 -9.89 -28.63 10.44
C GLY A 278 -10.23 -28.44 11.91
N LEU A 279 -11.52 -28.37 12.27
CA LEU A 279 -11.93 -28.00 13.64
C LEU A 279 -11.48 -29.00 14.71
N GLU A 280 -11.32 -30.27 14.34
CA GLU A 280 -10.83 -31.32 15.24
C GLU A 280 -9.30 -31.46 15.23
N ALA A 281 -8.58 -30.67 14.42
CA ALA A 281 -7.13 -30.74 14.32
C ALA A 281 -6.45 -30.21 15.58
N GLU A 282 -5.58 -31.03 16.18
CA GLU A 282 -4.86 -30.64 17.39
C GLU A 282 -3.95 -29.43 17.15
N GLY A 283 -4.12 -28.39 17.96
CA GLY A 283 -3.29 -27.21 17.89
C GLY A 283 -3.51 -26.35 16.64
N LEU A 284 -4.70 -26.38 16.04
CA LEU A 284 -5.09 -25.48 14.96
C LEU A 284 -4.72 -24.01 15.27
N TYR A 285 -4.20 -23.30 14.28
CA TYR A 285 -3.60 -21.96 14.38
C TYR A 285 -2.33 -21.84 15.23
N ARG A 286 -2.05 -22.76 16.17
CA ARG A 286 -0.81 -22.82 16.96
C ARG A 286 0.31 -23.55 16.21
N VAL A 287 0.02 -24.73 15.66
CA VAL A 287 0.94 -25.50 14.82
C VAL A 287 1.07 -24.80 13.45
N SER A 288 2.28 -24.81 12.89
CA SER A 288 2.54 -24.23 11.57
C SER A 288 2.63 -25.33 10.52
N GLY A 289 1.97 -25.12 9.37
CA GLY A 289 2.21 -25.94 8.18
C GLY A 289 3.57 -25.68 7.57
N PHE A 290 3.91 -26.42 6.51
CA PHE A 290 5.15 -26.23 5.79
C PHE A 290 5.18 -24.85 5.12
N ALA A 291 6.27 -24.11 5.33
CA ALA A 291 6.37 -22.72 4.87
C ALA A 291 6.30 -22.60 3.34
N GLU A 292 6.85 -23.58 2.62
CA GLU A 292 6.80 -23.65 1.16
C GLU A 292 5.37 -23.85 0.65
N GLU A 293 4.59 -24.72 1.27
CA GLU A 293 3.19 -24.96 0.88
C GLU A 293 2.29 -23.75 1.17
N ILE A 294 2.52 -23.06 2.29
CA ILE A 294 1.82 -21.81 2.62
C ILE A 294 2.07 -20.75 1.55
N GLU A 295 3.32 -20.64 1.08
CA GLU A 295 3.69 -19.69 0.05
C GLU A 295 3.13 -20.09 -1.32
N ASN A 296 3.15 -21.39 -1.64
CA ASN A 296 2.53 -21.92 -2.87
C ASN A 296 1.02 -21.64 -2.90
N LEU A 297 0.31 -21.85 -1.78
CA LEU A 297 -1.12 -21.56 -1.68
C LEU A 297 -1.39 -20.05 -1.80
N LYS A 298 -0.57 -19.21 -1.16
CA LYS A 298 -0.64 -17.75 -1.35
C LYS A 298 -0.47 -17.37 -2.84
N MET A 299 0.48 -17.97 -3.55
CA MET A 299 0.69 -17.70 -4.98
C MET A 299 -0.49 -18.17 -5.84
N ALA A 300 -1.07 -19.33 -5.52
CA ALA A 300 -2.26 -19.83 -6.20
C ALA A 300 -3.46 -18.90 -5.98
N LEU A 301 -3.69 -18.39 -4.76
CA LEU A 301 -4.73 -17.42 -4.46
C LEU A 301 -4.50 -16.05 -5.14
N ASP A 302 -3.24 -15.63 -5.28
CA ASP A 302 -2.87 -14.42 -6.00
C ASP A 302 -3.13 -14.53 -7.52
N ARG A 303 -3.03 -15.74 -8.08
CA ARG A 303 -3.14 -16.00 -9.53
C ARG A 303 -4.55 -16.40 -9.96
N ASP A 304 -5.11 -17.41 -9.30
CA ASP A 304 -6.35 -18.09 -9.68
C ASP A 304 -7.55 -17.53 -8.91
N GLY A 305 -7.33 -16.74 -7.86
CA GLY A 305 -8.38 -16.05 -7.13
C GLY A 305 -9.36 -17.01 -6.44
N GLU A 306 -10.66 -16.86 -6.72
CA GLU A 306 -11.70 -17.73 -6.17
C GLU A 306 -11.64 -19.17 -6.70
N ASP A 307 -10.98 -19.41 -7.83
CA ASP A 307 -10.89 -20.73 -8.46
C ASP A 307 -9.75 -21.60 -7.90
N THR A 308 -8.93 -21.07 -6.98
CA THR A 308 -7.82 -21.82 -6.37
C THR A 308 -8.28 -23.13 -5.74
N ASP A 309 -7.60 -24.24 -6.03
CA ASP A 309 -7.87 -25.52 -5.40
C ASP A 309 -7.25 -25.57 -3.98
N MET A 310 -8.07 -25.81 -2.96
CA MET A 310 -7.65 -25.97 -1.56
C MET A 310 -8.11 -27.31 -0.97
N SER A 311 -8.45 -28.24 -1.85
CA SER A 311 -8.91 -29.58 -1.52
C SER A 311 -7.84 -30.37 -0.76
N PRO A 312 -8.24 -31.41 0.02
CA PRO A 312 -7.30 -32.26 0.76
C PRO A 312 -6.36 -33.03 -0.17
N GLU A 313 -6.70 -33.18 -1.45
CA GLU A 313 -5.87 -33.80 -2.48
C GLU A 313 -4.63 -32.96 -2.81
N VAL A 314 -4.75 -31.62 -2.76
CA VAL A 314 -3.62 -30.70 -3.02
C VAL A 314 -2.93 -30.27 -1.74
N TYR A 315 -3.71 -30.00 -0.68
CA TYR A 315 -3.20 -29.54 0.61
C TYR A 315 -3.74 -30.42 1.73
N ASP A 316 -3.07 -31.53 2.03
CA ASP A 316 -3.49 -32.47 3.06
C ASP A 316 -3.45 -31.85 4.48
N ASN A 317 -2.42 -31.06 4.77
CA ASN A 317 -2.17 -30.45 6.06
C ASN A 317 -2.96 -29.16 6.24
N ILE A 318 -4.00 -29.19 7.09
CA ILE A 318 -4.85 -28.03 7.35
C ILE A 318 -4.10 -26.83 7.95
N ASN A 319 -2.96 -27.08 8.61
CA ASN A 319 -2.12 -26.02 9.15
C ASN A 319 -1.49 -25.14 8.06
N VAL A 320 -1.46 -25.61 6.81
CA VAL A 320 -1.08 -24.80 5.64
C VAL A 320 -2.15 -23.75 5.35
N ILE A 321 -3.43 -24.12 5.38
CA ILE A 321 -4.55 -23.20 5.14
C ILE A 321 -4.67 -22.21 6.30
N ALA A 322 -4.59 -22.70 7.54
CA ALA A 322 -4.54 -21.85 8.73
C ALA A 322 -3.30 -20.92 8.70
N GLY A 323 -2.16 -21.43 8.25
CA GLY A 323 -0.93 -20.67 8.03
C GLY A 323 -1.10 -19.57 6.98
N THR A 324 -1.78 -19.87 5.88
CA THR A 324 -2.07 -18.94 4.78
C THR A 324 -3.03 -17.84 5.22
N LEU A 325 -4.08 -18.16 5.98
CA LEU A 325 -4.96 -17.14 6.56
C LEU A 325 -4.21 -16.22 7.53
N LYS A 326 -3.34 -16.77 8.39
CA LYS A 326 -2.45 -15.97 9.25
C LYS A 326 -1.53 -15.07 8.43
N LEU A 327 -0.94 -15.60 7.36
CA LEU A 327 -0.07 -14.85 6.45
C LEU A 327 -0.82 -13.71 5.76
N TYR A 328 -2.04 -13.95 5.30
CA TYR A 328 -2.90 -12.93 4.69
C TYR A 328 -3.10 -11.74 5.62
N LEU A 329 -3.55 -12.00 6.86
CA LEU A 329 -3.78 -10.96 7.85
C LEU A 329 -2.50 -10.20 8.22
N ARG A 330 -1.36 -10.91 8.27
CA ARG A 330 -0.04 -10.33 8.58
C ARG A 330 0.49 -9.42 7.49
N LEU A 331 0.15 -9.69 6.22
CA LEU A 331 0.61 -8.90 5.08
C LEU A 331 -0.29 -7.68 4.79
N LEU A 332 -1.41 -7.51 5.51
CA LEU A 332 -2.23 -6.31 5.35
C LEU A 332 -1.42 -5.05 5.68
N PRO A 333 -1.40 -4.03 4.80
CA PRO A 333 -0.68 -2.78 5.07
C PRO A 333 -1.19 -2.03 6.30
N ILE A 334 -2.51 -2.12 6.54
CA ILE A 334 -3.15 -1.73 7.79
C ILE A 334 -3.62 -3.01 8.50
N PRO A 335 -3.20 -3.25 9.75
CA PRO A 335 -3.63 -4.43 10.49
C PRO A 335 -5.16 -4.49 10.61
N LEU A 336 -5.69 -5.71 10.73
CA LEU A 336 -7.13 -5.95 10.83
C LEU A 336 -7.77 -5.11 11.94
N ILE A 337 -7.14 -5.07 13.11
CA ILE A 337 -7.38 -4.03 14.13
C ILE A 337 -6.50 -2.83 13.78
N THR A 338 -7.11 -1.74 13.34
CA THR A 338 -6.39 -0.56 12.85
C THR A 338 -5.58 0.13 13.96
N PHE A 339 -4.57 0.90 13.56
CA PHE A 339 -3.76 1.70 14.50
C PHE A 339 -4.59 2.71 15.31
N ASP A 340 -5.69 3.19 14.73
CA ASP A 340 -6.57 4.17 15.39
C ASP A 340 -7.47 3.50 16.43
N THR A 341 -7.91 2.26 16.18
CA THR A 341 -8.79 1.51 17.08
C THR A 341 -8.02 0.81 18.21
N HIS A 342 -6.78 0.40 17.96
CA HIS A 342 -5.98 -0.37 18.92
C HIS A 342 -5.89 0.30 20.31
N PRO A 343 -5.52 1.60 20.46
CA PRO A 343 -5.46 2.25 21.78
C PRO A 343 -6.79 2.19 22.54
N ALA A 344 -7.90 2.43 21.84
CA ALA A 344 -9.24 2.40 22.44
C ALA A 344 -9.60 0.99 22.95
N LEU A 345 -9.24 -0.06 22.21
CA LEU A 345 -9.44 -1.45 22.64
C LEU A 345 -8.59 -1.80 23.87
N ILE A 346 -7.33 -1.37 23.92
CA ILE A 346 -6.46 -1.61 25.08
C ILE A 346 -7.00 -0.90 26.32
N THR A 347 -7.42 0.36 26.19
CA THR A 347 -8.05 1.10 27.30
C THR A 347 -9.33 0.40 27.77
N ALA A 348 -10.17 -0.07 26.84
CA ALA A 348 -11.38 -0.81 27.19
C ALA A 348 -11.08 -2.13 27.93
N ALA A 349 -10.03 -2.86 27.53
CA ALA A 349 -9.64 -4.11 28.17
C ALA A 349 -9.11 -3.93 29.61
N GLN A 350 -8.63 -2.74 29.96
CA GLN A 350 -8.10 -2.40 31.29
C GLN A 350 -9.19 -1.90 32.27
N LEU A 351 -10.44 -1.80 31.84
CA LEU A 351 -11.55 -1.42 32.71
C LEU A 351 -11.81 -2.47 33.79
N LYS A 352 -12.32 -2.05 34.95
CA LYS A 352 -12.39 -2.90 36.15
C LYS A 352 -13.53 -3.91 36.11
N THR A 353 -14.66 -3.53 35.53
CA THR A 353 -15.85 -4.38 35.50
C THR A 353 -16.07 -4.96 34.10
N ALA A 354 -16.57 -6.20 34.04
CA ALA A 354 -16.85 -6.87 32.77
C ALA A 354 -17.87 -6.10 31.90
N GLU A 355 -18.84 -5.44 32.52
CA GLU A 355 -19.83 -4.62 31.81
C GLU A 355 -19.22 -3.37 31.18
N GLU A 356 -18.34 -2.66 31.91
CA GLU A 356 -17.60 -1.53 31.37
C GLU A 356 -16.62 -1.97 30.27
N GLN A 357 -15.91 -3.09 30.46
CA GLN A 357 -15.04 -3.68 29.43
C GLN A 357 -15.83 -3.96 28.14
N LYS A 358 -16.97 -4.65 28.26
CA LYS A 358 -17.83 -4.99 27.12
C LYS A 358 -18.37 -3.75 26.41
N LYS A 359 -18.80 -2.74 27.16
CA LYS A 359 -19.25 -1.47 26.61
C LYS A 359 -18.11 -0.74 25.88
N GLY A 360 -16.96 -0.58 26.54
CA GLY A 360 -15.78 0.07 25.96
C GLY A 360 -15.28 -0.64 24.71
N MET A 361 -15.30 -1.98 24.67
CA MET A 361 -14.93 -2.74 23.48
C MET A 361 -15.91 -2.52 22.34
N LYS A 362 -17.22 -2.51 22.60
CA LYS A 362 -18.23 -2.18 21.58
C LYS A 362 -18.00 -0.78 21.01
N ASP A 363 -17.79 0.20 21.87
CA ASP A 363 -17.55 1.59 21.46
C ASP A 363 -16.28 1.70 20.60
N ALA A 364 -15.19 1.05 20.99
CA ALA A 364 -13.95 1.01 20.22
C ALA A 364 -14.14 0.35 18.83
N LEU A 365 -14.91 -0.74 18.74
CA LEU A 365 -15.18 -1.41 17.47
C LEU A 365 -15.98 -0.54 16.49
N THR A 366 -16.74 0.45 16.95
CA THR A 366 -17.43 1.40 16.05
C THR A 366 -16.46 2.30 15.26
N LEU A 367 -15.21 2.42 15.71
CA LEU A 367 -14.16 3.17 15.03
C LEU A 367 -13.56 2.42 13.84
N LEU A 368 -13.76 1.10 13.75
CA LEU A 368 -13.19 0.31 12.66
C LEU A 368 -13.88 0.63 11.33
N PRO A 369 -13.12 0.73 10.23
CA PRO A 369 -13.70 0.78 8.89
C PRO A 369 -14.54 -0.48 8.62
N GLY A 370 -15.62 -0.35 7.85
CA GLY A 370 -16.56 -1.45 7.61
C GLY A 370 -15.92 -2.74 7.10
N ALA A 371 -14.93 -2.64 6.20
CA ALA A 371 -14.19 -3.81 5.70
C ALA A 371 -13.42 -4.55 6.82
N HIS A 372 -12.79 -3.80 7.72
CA HIS A 372 -12.08 -4.34 8.88
C HIS A 372 -13.04 -4.96 9.89
N LEU A 373 -14.15 -4.27 10.20
CA LEU A 373 -15.16 -4.75 11.13
C LEU A 373 -15.81 -6.06 10.66
N ASN A 374 -16.22 -6.12 9.39
CA ASN A 374 -16.85 -7.32 8.83
C ASN A 374 -15.90 -8.51 8.79
N THR A 375 -14.63 -8.26 8.42
CA THR A 375 -13.58 -9.29 8.40
C THR A 375 -13.25 -9.77 9.81
N LEU A 376 -13.17 -8.85 10.78
CA LEU A 376 -12.95 -9.19 12.18
C LEU A 376 -14.11 -9.99 12.76
N LYS A 377 -15.35 -9.62 12.43
CA LYS A 377 -16.55 -10.32 12.90
C LYS A 377 -16.54 -11.79 12.48
N ILE A 378 -16.35 -12.09 11.19
CA ILE A 378 -16.34 -13.49 10.72
C ILE A 378 -15.15 -14.27 11.31
N LEU A 379 -14.00 -13.63 11.47
CA LEU A 379 -12.84 -14.26 12.09
C LEU A 379 -13.10 -14.61 13.56
N MET A 380 -13.73 -13.72 14.33
CA MET A 380 -14.06 -13.98 15.73
C MET A 380 -15.17 -15.03 15.86
N GLU A 381 -16.15 -15.04 14.95
CA GLU A 381 -17.18 -16.09 14.89
C GLU A 381 -16.56 -17.47 14.62
N HIS A 382 -15.61 -17.54 13.67
CA HIS A 382 -14.87 -18.75 13.35
C HIS A 382 -14.02 -19.25 14.52
N LEU A 383 -13.23 -18.37 15.15
CA LEU A 383 -12.32 -18.74 16.26
C LEU A 383 -13.06 -19.13 17.56
N ASN A 384 -14.35 -18.83 17.66
CA ASN A 384 -15.19 -19.21 18.80
C ASN A 384 -15.92 -20.54 18.61
N ARG A 385 -15.95 -21.08 17.38
CA ARG A 385 -16.43 -22.43 17.12
C ARG A 385 -15.42 -23.44 17.62
#